data_AF-A0A7J7I7S4-F1
#
_entry.id   AF-A0A7J7I7S4-F1
#
_cell.length_a   1.000
_cell.length_b   1.000
_cell.length_c   1.000
_cell.angle_alpha   90.00
_cell.angle_beta   90.00
_cell.angle_gamma   90.00
#
_symmetry.space_group_name_H-M   'P 1'
#
loop_
_entity.id
_entity.type
_entity.pdbx_description
1 polymer ?
#
loop_
_entity_poly.entity_id
_entity_poly.type
_entity_poly.pdbx_seq_one_letter_code
_entity_poly.pdbx_strand_id
1 'polypeptide(L)'
;MSINGKETRKVLRKGSATASHIHSCLNNDELPNTSSLKTRLEQKLEMDGLKISMDCVSLLNNSIDIYLKRLIKPCLELAASRSGNKHSSEVPDQVVFGLNGMMPVRYIHKANRPVFASLLDFRVTMESNPRRLGEDWPVQLEKIFLRASDQE
;
A
#
# COMPACT_ATOMS: atom_id res chain seq x y z
N MET A 1 59.59 -18.33 -27.42
CA MET A 1 58.25 -18.93 -27.22
C MET A 1 57.64 -18.24 -26.01
N SER A 2 56.65 -17.37 -26.20
CA SER A 2 55.68 -17.02 -25.16
C SER A 2 54.56 -16.20 -25.80
N ILE A 3 53.37 -16.76 -25.66
CA ILE A 3 52.12 -16.39 -26.31
C ILE A 3 51.30 -15.45 -25.42
N ASN A 4 50.46 -14.72 -26.13
CA ASN A 4 49.56 -13.63 -25.75
C ASN A 4 48.58 -13.94 -24.59
N GLY A 5 47.98 -12.88 -24.03
CA GLY A 5 46.70 -12.98 -23.34
C GLY A 5 46.53 -12.09 -22.11
N LYS A 6 46.32 -10.78 -22.29
CA LYS A 6 45.66 -9.95 -21.26
C LYS A 6 44.28 -9.55 -21.74
N GLU A 7 43.36 -10.46 -21.45
CA GLU A 7 41.92 -10.37 -21.66
C GLU A 7 41.34 -9.18 -20.89
N THR A 8 40.75 -8.25 -21.64
CA THR A 8 39.97 -7.13 -21.10
C THR A 8 38.61 -7.66 -20.65
N ARG A 9 38.43 -7.85 -19.34
CA ARG A 9 37.09 -8.11 -18.79
C ARG A 9 36.24 -6.84 -18.90
N LYS A 10 35.55 -6.70 -20.04
CA LYS A 10 34.36 -5.86 -20.19
C LYS A 10 33.32 -6.36 -19.20
N VAL A 11 33.14 -5.61 -18.11
CA VAL A 11 31.94 -5.73 -17.29
C VAL A 11 30.79 -5.22 -18.15
N LEU A 12 30.08 -6.14 -18.81
CA LEU A 12 28.83 -5.84 -19.47
C LEU A 12 27.80 -5.57 -18.37
N ARG A 13 27.81 -4.33 -17.86
CA ARG A 13 26.70 -3.78 -17.10
C ARG A 13 25.55 -3.66 -18.09
N LYS A 14 24.73 -4.71 -18.23
CA LYS A 14 23.39 -4.61 -18.79
C LYS A 14 22.56 -3.78 -17.81
N GLY A 15 22.81 -2.48 -17.80
CA GLY A 15 21.85 -1.50 -17.33
C GLY A 15 20.69 -1.52 -18.31
N SER A 16 19.78 -2.48 -18.16
CA SER A 16 18.47 -2.41 -18.78
C SER A 16 17.63 -1.37 -18.01
N ALA A 17 18.10 -0.13 -18.03
CA ALA A 17 17.44 1.02 -17.43
C ALA A 17 16.52 1.74 -18.44
N THR A 18 16.27 1.16 -19.62
CA THR A 18 15.55 1.85 -20.70
C THR A 18 14.34 1.10 -21.27
N ALA A 19 13.98 -0.08 -20.75
CA ALA A 19 12.76 -0.79 -21.18
C ALA A 19 11.57 -0.68 -20.22
N SER A 20 11.78 -0.21 -18.99
CA SER A 20 10.71 -0.07 -17.98
C SER A 20 10.16 1.36 -17.88
N HIS A 21 10.30 2.18 -18.93
CA HIS A 21 9.56 3.44 -19.09
C HIS A 21 8.13 3.17 -19.59
N ILE A 22 7.48 2.15 -19.03
CA ILE A 22 6.11 1.76 -19.39
C ILE A 22 5.29 2.02 -18.15
N HIS A 23 4.67 3.21 -18.11
CA HIS A 23 3.60 3.59 -17.18
C HIS A 23 3.67 2.88 -15.82
N SER A 24 4.76 3.08 -15.07
CA SER A 24 4.80 2.61 -13.69
C SER A 24 3.73 3.38 -12.91
N CYS A 25 3.00 2.70 -12.02
CA CYS A 25 2.00 3.35 -11.16
C CYS A 25 2.59 4.52 -10.37
N LEU A 26 3.91 4.49 -10.12
CA LEU A 26 4.66 5.55 -9.45
C LEU A 26 4.63 6.90 -10.18
N ASN A 27 4.48 6.91 -11.51
CA ASN A 27 4.56 8.16 -12.29
C ASN A 27 3.18 8.74 -12.64
N ASN A 28 2.12 7.92 -12.53
CA ASN A 28 0.78 8.31 -12.97
C ASN A 28 -0.18 8.52 -11.78
N ASP A 29 0.25 8.27 -10.55
CA ASP A 29 -0.56 8.29 -9.31
C ASP A 29 -1.86 7.46 -9.37
N GLU A 30 -2.00 6.63 -10.39
CA GLU A 30 -3.18 5.84 -10.70
C GLU A 30 -2.81 4.38 -10.93
N LEU A 31 -3.78 3.51 -10.65
CA LEU A 31 -3.67 2.09 -10.99
C LEU A 31 -3.82 1.91 -12.50
N PRO A 32 -3.12 0.92 -13.11
CA PRO A 32 -3.21 0.70 -14.53
C PRO A 32 -4.63 0.29 -14.90
N ASN A 33 -5.19 0.91 -15.94
CA ASN A 33 -6.40 0.39 -16.56
C ASN A 33 -6.12 -0.99 -17.21
N THR A 34 -7.18 -1.75 -17.49
CA THR A 34 -7.06 -3.13 -17.96
C THR A 34 -6.27 -3.26 -19.27
N SER A 35 -6.40 -2.31 -20.20
CA SER A 35 -5.65 -2.32 -21.46
C SER A 35 -4.17 -2.07 -21.24
N SER A 36 -3.81 -1.11 -20.39
CA SER A 36 -2.42 -0.81 -20.03
C SER A 36 -1.77 -1.99 -19.29
N LEU A 37 -2.52 -2.64 -18.40
CA LEU A 37 -2.08 -3.85 -17.71
C LEU A 37 -1.81 -4.98 -18.71
N LYS A 38 -2.71 -5.19 -19.67
CA LYS A 38 -2.54 -6.20 -20.73
C LYS A 38 -1.29 -5.95 -21.57
N THR A 39 -1.14 -4.75 -22.12
CA THR A 39 0.03 -4.39 -22.95
C THR A 39 1.33 -4.61 -22.18
N ARG A 40 1.37 -4.22 -20.91
CA ARG A 40 2.54 -4.41 -20.05
C ARG A 40 2.86 -5.88 -19.80
N LEU A 41 1.85 -6.73 -19.64
CA LEU A 41 2.05 -8.17 -19.46
C LEU A 41 2.54 -8.83 -20.74
N GLU A 42 1.97 -8.48 -21.89
CA GLU A 42 2.38 -8.98 -23.21
C GLU A 42 3.86 -8.64 -23.49
N GLN A 43 4.29 -7.41 -23.23
CA GLN A 43 5.69 -6.98 -23.40
C GLN A 43 6.66 -7.73 -22.48
N LYS A 44 6.26 -8.03 -21.24
CA LYS A 44 7.11 -8.77 -20.31
C LYS A 44 7.23 -10.25 -20.69
N LEU A 45 6.17 -10.81 -21.26
CA LEU A 45 6.08 -12.21 -21.66
C LEU A 45 6.58 -12.47 -23.09
N GLU A 46 6.88 -11.40 -23.84
CA GLU A 46 7.35 -11.48 -25.23
C GLU A 46 8.64 -12.29 -25.34
N MET A 47 9.62 -12.06 -24.45
CA MET A 47 10.87 -12.83 -24.42
C MET A 47 10.67 -14.29 -24.04
N ASP A 48 9.60 -14.59 -23.30
CA ASP A 48 9.26 -15.94 -22.86
C ASP A 48 8.40 -16.68 -23.90
N GLY A 49 7.98 -16.00 -24.98
CA GLY A 49 7.11 -16.56 -26.02
C GLY A 49 5.68 -16.87 -25.54
N LEU A 50 5.28 -16.33 -24.38
CA LEU A 50 4.00 -16.61 -23.75
C LEU A 50 2.96 -15.57 -24.16
N LYS A 51 1.76 -16.05 -24.53
CA LYS A 51 0.59 -15.21 -24.76
C LYS A 51 -0.26 -15.16 -23.50
N ILE A 52 -0.81 -13.99 -23.17
CA ILE A 52 -1.71 -13.82 -22.04
C ILE A 52 -3.17 -13.69 -22.51
N SER A 53 -4.07 -14.41 -21.85
CA SER A 53 -5.51 -14.28 -22.10
C SER A 53 -6.09 -13.07 -21.38
N MET A 54 -7.24 -12.58 -21.85
CA MET A 54 -7.97 -11.50 -21.19
C MET A 54 -8.45 -11.89 -19.78
N ASP A 55 -8.77 -13.18 -19.57
CA ASP A 55 -9.18 -13.70 -18.25
C ASP A 55 -8.04 -13.60 -17.24
N CYS A 56 -6.80 -13.92 -17.64
CA CYS A 56 -5.62 -13.78 -16.79
C CYS A 56 -5.36 -12.32 -16.42
N VAL A 57 -5.51 -11.39 -17.38
CA VAL A 57 -5.39 -9.95 -17.11
C VAL A 57 -6.43 -9.50 -16.10
N SER A 58 -7.67 -9.95 -16.25
CA SER A 58 -8.79 -9.59 -15.37
C SER A 58 -8.62 -10.14 -13.96
N LEU A 59 -8.18 -11.40 -13.83
CA LEU A 59 -7.84 -12.02 -12.55
C LEU A 59 -6.71 -11.27 -11.85
N LEU A 60 -5.65 -10.91 -12.58
CA LEU A 60 -4.56 -10.14 -12.00
C LEU A 60 -5.03 -8.75 -11.54
N ASN A 61 -5.82 -8.06 -12.36
CA ASN A 61 -6.37 -6.74 -12.00
C ASN A 61 -7.20 -6.80 -10.71
N ASN A 62 -8.06 -7.82 -10.58
CA ASN A 62 -8.84 -8.05 -9.37
C ASN A 62 -7.94 -8.37 -8.16
N SER A 63 -6.91 -9.20 -8.37
CA SER A 63 -5.97 -9.54 -7.30
C SER A 63 -5.20 -8.31 -6.78
N ILE A 64 -4.88 -7.34 -7.66
CA ILE A 64 -4.25 -6.08 -7.27
C ILE A 64 -5.21 -5.25 -6.40
N ASP A 65 -6.48 -5.13 -6.78
CA ASP A 65 -7.50 -4.43 -5.99
C ASP A 65 -7.66 -5.06 -4.59
N ILE A 66 -7.82 -6.38 -4.53
CA ILE A 66 -7.92 -7.13 -3.26
C ILE A 66 -6.65 -6.95 -2.43
N TYR A 67 -5.47 -7.04 -3.05
CA TYR A 67 -4.19 -6.89 -2.37
C TYR A 67 -4.05 -5.50 -1.75
N LEU A 68 -4.32 -4.43 -2.50
CA LEU A 68 -4.23 -3.06 -2.00
C LEU A 68 -5.25 -2.80 -0.89
N LYS A 69 -6.51 -3.26 -1.04
CA LYS A 69 -7.52 -3.18 0.02
C LYS A 69 -7.06 -3.89 1.30
N ARG A 70 -6.42 -5.06 1.18
CA ARG A 70 -5.87 -5.81 2.32
C ARG A 70 -4.76 -5.05 3.05
N LEU A 71 -3.96 -4.26 2.33
CA LEU A 71 -2.91 -3.43 2.93
C LEU A 71 -3.47 -2.15 3.58
N ILE A 72 -4.39 -1.46 2.90
CA ILE A 72 -4.89 -0.14 3.33
C ILE A 72 -5.86 -0.26 4.51
N LYS A 73 -6.75 -1.27 4.50
CA LYS A 73 -7.83 -1.38 5.49
C LYS A 73 -7.35 -1.36 6.94
N PRO A 74 -6.33 -2.15 7.36
CA PRO A 74 -5.90 -2.11 8.74
C PRO A 74 -5.21 -0.79 9.12
N CYS A 75 -4.64 -0.07 8.17
CA CYS A 75 -4.08 1.28 8.40
C CYS A 75 -5.18 2.30 8.73
N LEU A 76 -6.31 2.21 8.02
CA LEU A 76 -7.50 3.04 8.28
C LEU A 76 -8.14 2.68 9.63
N GLU A 77 -8.21 1.39 9.96
CA GLU A 77 -8.71 0.92 11.25
C GLU A 77 -7.84 1.46 12.41
N LEU A 78 -6.50 1.39 12.27
CA LEU A 78 -5.56 1.94 13.25
C LEU A 78 -5.72 3.46 13.41
N ALA A 79 -5.81 4.19 12.31
CA ALA A 79 -6.03 5.63 12.33
C ALA A 79 -7.39 6.01 12.96
N ALA A 80 -8.43 5.22 12.69
CA ALA A 80 -9.76 5.41 13.28
C ALA A 80 -9.75 5.18 14.79
N SER A 81 -9.06 4.13 15.26
CA SER A 81 -8.88 3.86 16.69
C SER A 81 -8.16 5.01 17.41
N ARG A 82 -7.14 5.60 16.80
CA ARG A 82 -6.48 6.80 17.36
C ARG A 82 -7.42 8.01 17.43
N SER A 83 -8.28 8.20 16.43
CA SER A 83 -9.22 9.33 16.41
C SER A 83 -10.40 9.15 17.37
N GLY A 84 -10.81 7.91 17.65
CA GLY A 84 -11.89 7.58 18.59
C GLY A 84 -11.48 7.70 20.06
N ASN A 85 -10.18 7.68 20.35
CA ASN A 85 -9.62 7.79 21.71
C ASN A 85 -9.49 9.22 22.23
N LYS A 86 -10.08 10.21 21.56
CA LYS A 86 -10.36 11.50 22.21
C LYS A 86 -11.49 11.27 23.19
N HIS A 87 -11.15 10.70 24.35
CA HIS A 87 -12.00 10.81 25.53
C HIS A 87 -12.43 12.26 25.61
N SER A 88 -13.73 12.47 25.45
CA SER A 88 -14.39 13.60 26.05
C SER A 88 -13.96 13.59 27.51
N SER A 89 -13.02 14.47 27.86
CA SER A 89 -13.04 15.10 29.16
C SER A 89 -14.30 15.98 29.18
N GLU A 90 -15.47 15.34 29.12
CA GLU A 90 -16.70 15.91 29.63
C GLU A 90 -16.47 15.99 31.13
N VAL A 91 -16.05 17.17 31.57
CA VAL A 91 -16.33 17.64 32.92
C VAL A 91 -17.77 17.22 33.24
N PRO A 92 -18.07 16.55 34.37
CA PRO A 92 -19.44 16.26 34.73
C PRO A 92 -20.11 17.60 35.04
N ASP A 93 -20.74 18.19 34.03
CA ASP A 93 -21.67 19.28 34.25
C ASP A 93 -22.77 18.70 35.13
N GLN A 94 -22.97 19.32 36.29
CA GLN A 94 -23.88 18.86 37.32
C GLN A 94 -25.31 18.96 36.78
N VAL A 95 -25.81 17.87 36.17
CA VAL A 95 -27.22 17.77 35.79
C VAL A 95 -28.01 17.36 37.03
N VAL A 96 -28.66 18.34 37.64
CA VAL A 96 -29.68 18.12 38.67
C VAL A 96 -30.78 17.21 38.09
N PHE A 97 -31.01 16.07 38.74
CA PHE A 97 -32.10 15.16 38.39
C PHE A 97 -33.45 15.72 38.88
N GLY A 98 -34.27 16.19 37.94
CA GLY A 98 -35.70 16.39 38.17
C GLY A 98 -36.43 15.05 38.13
N LEU A 99 -37.17 14.73 39.19
CA LEU A 99 -38.07 13.57 39.31
C LEU A 99 -39.13 13.60 38.19
N ASN A 100 -38.85 12.96 37.05
CA ASN A 100 -39.84 12.30 36.16
C ASN A 100 -39.14 11.67 34.92
N GLY A 101 -38.73 10.41 35.06
CA GLY A 101 -39.00 9.32 34.10
C GLY A 101 -38.61 9.39 32.62
N MET A 102 -37.91 10.40 32.10
CA MET A 102 -37.56 10.44 30.67
C MET A 102 -36.07 10.74 30.46
N MET A 103 -35.31 9.71 30.11
CA MET A 103 -33.91 9.84 29.71
C MET A 103 -33.84 10.57 28.36
N PRO A 104 -33.02 11.62 28.19
CA PRO A 104 -32.79 12.17 26.87
C PRO A 104 -32.05 11.11 26.05
N VAL A 105 -32.67 10.66 24.96
CA VAL A 105 -32.01 9.88 23.92
C VAL A 105 -30.88 10.75 23.39
N ARG A 106 -29.66 10.50 23.87
CA ARG A 106 -28.45 11.11 23.31
C ARG A 106 -28.30 10.52 21.91
N TYR A 107 -28.75 11.25 20.91
CA TYR A 107 -28.27 11.03 19.55
C TYR A 107 -26.78 11.29 19.57
N ILE A 108 -25.98 10.24 19.75
CA ILE A 108 -24.55 10.29 19.49
C ILE A 108 -24.46 10.55 17.99
N HIS A 109 -24.45 11.84 17.63
CA HIS A 109 -23.94 12.27 16.34
C HIS A 109 -22.48 11.87 16.38
N LYS A 110 -22.19 10.68 15.83
CA LYS A 110 -20.85 10.28 15.48
C LYS A 110 -20.44 11.32 14.44
N ALA A 111 -19.82 12.40 14.92
CA ALA A 111 -19.32 13.45 14.05
C ALA A 111 -18.52 12.72 12.98
N ASN A 112 -18.97 12.83 11.73
CA ASN A 112 -18.43 12.10 10.60
C ASN A 112 -17.08 12.73 10.23
N ARG A 113 -16.16 12.71 11.18
CA ARG A 113 -14.86 13.34 11.10
C ARG A 113 -14.02 12.47 10.17
N PRO A 114 -13.45 13.05 9.10
CA PRO A 114 -12.59 12.29 8.21
C PRO A 114 -11.41 11.72 9.01
N VAL A 115 -11.17 10.42 8.83
CA VAL A 115 -10.01 9.71 9.38
C VAL A 115 -8.93 9.69 8.31
N PHE A 116 -7.74 10.15 8.67
CA PHE A 116 -6.57 10.14 7.79
C PHE A 116 -5.54 9.14 8.32
N ALA A 117 -5.15 8.19 7.47
CA ALA A 117 -4.01 7.33 7.75
C ALA A 117 -2.71 8.05 7.38
N SER A 118 -1.67 7.82 8.18
CA SER A 118 -0.31 8.30 7.95
C SER A 118 0.60 7.18 7.46
N LEU A 119 1.80 7.53 6.99
CA LEU A 119 2.84 6.54 6.67
C LEU A 119 3.26 5.73 7.90
N LEU A 120 3.17 6.31 9.11
CA LEU A 120 3.43 5.60 10.35
C LEU A 120 2.35 4.54 10.62
N ASP A 121 1.08 4.83 10.34
CA ASP A 121 -0.01 3.84 10.44
C ASP A 121 0.23 2.66 9.50
N PHE A 122 0.68 2.96 8.28
CA PHE A 122 1.06 1.95 7.31
C PHE A 122 2.23 1.09 7.81
N ARG A 123 3.30 1.73 8.27
CA ARG A 123 4.48 1.06 8.81
C ARG A 123 4.14 0.12 9.98
N VAL A 124 3.48 0.64 11.02
CA VAL A 124 3.10 -0.15 12.21
C VAL A 124 2.20 -1.33 11.83
N THR A 125 1.27 -1.12 10.91
CA THR A 125 0.40 -2.18 10.40
C THR A 125 1.19 -3.28 9.70
N MET A 126 2.14 -2.92 8.83
CA MET A 126 2.95 -3.88 8.10
C MET A 126 3.93 -4.61 9.01
N GLU A 127 4.50 -3.95 10.01
CA GLU A 127 5.34 -4.56 11.03
C GLU A 127 4.57 -5.59 11.87
N SER A 128 3.32 -5.27 12.24
CA SER A 128 2.49 -6.16 13.07
C SER A 128 2.08 -7.46 12.37
N ASN A 129 1.99 -7.46 11.04
CA ASN A 129 1.68 -8.65 10.25
C ASN A 129 2.31 -8.55 8.85
N PRO A 130 3.61 -8.86 8.74
CA PRO A 130 4.36 -8.66 7.51
C PRO A 130 3.90 -9.53 6.35
N ARG A 131 3.29 -10.68 6.64
CA ARG A 131 2.79 -11.63 5.63
C ARG A 131 1.75 -10.99 4.69
N ARG A 132 1.15 -9.85 5.06
CA ARG A 132 0.26 -9.08 4.19
C ARG A 132 0.97 -8.52 2.95
N LEU A 133 2.28 -8.32 3.00
CA LEU A 133 3.11 -7.84 1.89
C LEU A 133 3.46 -8.92 0.85
N GLY A 134 3.09 -10.18 1.10
CA GLY A 134 3.37 -11.30 0.20
C GLY A 134 4.64 -12.06 0.59
N GLU A 135 5.15 -12.85 -0.36
CA GLU A 135 6.28 -13.76 -0.16
C GLU A 135 7.56 -13.00 0.22
N ASP A 136 7.89 -11.95 -0.52
CA ASP A 136 9.07 -11.10 -0.31
C ASP A 136 8.86 -10.03 0.77
N TRP A 137 7.99 -10.27 1.75
CA TRP A 137 7.69 -9.30 2.80
C TRP A 137 8.94 -8.74 3.52
N PRO A 138 10.06 -9.48 3.74
CA PRO A 138 11.23 -8.89 4.39
C PRO A 138 11.81 -7.73 3.58
N VAL A 139 11.94 -7.91 2.26
CA VAL A 139 12.46 -6.87 1.34
C VAL A 139 11.47 -5.71 1.21
N GLN A 140 10.17 -6.00 1.23
CA GLN A 140 9.15 -4.94 1.18
C GLN A 140 9.15 -4.10 2.46
N LEU A 141 9.32 -4.73 3.63
CA LEU A 141 9.47 -4.03 4.89
C LEU A 141 10.68 -3.10 4.87
N GLU A 142 11.86 -3.58 4.46
CA GLU A 142 13.06 -2.74 4.36
C GLU A 142 12.81 -1.46 3.55
N LYS A 143 12.13 -1.57 2.40
CA LYS A 143 11.74 -0.41 1.58
C LYS A 143 10.81 0.57 2.30
N ILE A 144 9.91 0.06 3.14
CA ILE A 144 9.00 0.88 3.93
C ILE A 144 9.77 1.65 5.00
N PHE A 145 10.69 1.00 5.71
CA PHE A 145 11.52 1.64 6.74
C PHE A 145 12.39 2.75 6.17
N LEU A 146 13.00 2.52 5.01
CA LEU A 146 13.82 3.53 4.34
C LEU A 146 13.00 4.78 3.99
N ARG A 147 11.80 4.60 3.42
CA ARG A 147 10.95 5.74 3.00
C ARG A 147 10.24 6.46 4.14
N ALA A 148 9.99 5.77 5.26
CA ALA A 148 9.36 6.38 6.43
C ALA A 148 10.33 7.26 7.23
N SER A 149 11.65 7.03 7.11
CA SER A 149 12.68 7.78 7.83
C SER A 149 13.04 9.11 7.15
N ASP A 150 12.73 9.27 5.86
CA ASP A 150 12.99 10.50 5.09
C ASP A 150 11.99 11.64 5.38
N GLN A 151 11.01 11.40 6.26
CA GLN A 151 9.88 12.30 6.50
C GLN A 151 9.72 12.70 7.99
N GLU A 152 10.75 12.46 8.79
CA GLU A 152 10.96 12.98 10.16
C GLU A 152 11.81 14.25 10.18
#